data_AF-A0A430HXS5-F1
#
_entry.id   AF-A0A430HXS5-F1
#
_cell.length_a   1.000
_cell.length_b   1.000
_cell.length_c   1.000
_cell.angle_alpha   90.00
_cell.angle_beta   90.00
_cell.angle_gamma   90.00
#
_symmetry.space_group_name_H-M   'P 1'
#
loop_
_entity.id
_entity.type
_entity.pdbx_description
1 polymer ?
#
loop_
_entity_poly.entity_id
_entity_poly.type
_entity_poly.pdbx_seq_one_letter_code
_entity_poly.pdbx_strand_id
1 'polypeptide(L)'
;MAVSDNNGQRRQQKKVRASHIIFLAIAVAGTLALAWWQWTRFQAGSGTFQNLGYALQWPLFGLFFIFAYRKYMQYENEMIEAANNAEDPDFLYEADAKLFEDQVTEINEDFLPERPTIDVDTFNELNTPRRGRRQADTDLTGDSDT
;
A
#
# COMPACT_ATOMS: atom_id res chain seq x y z
N MET A 1 27.33 12.89 -21.22
CA MET A 1 25.96 12.47 -20.83
C MET A 1 26.05 12.03 -19.38
N ALA A 2 25.74 12.92 -18.44
CA ALA A 2 25.84 12.60 -17.02
C ALA A 2 24.63 11.73 -16.66
N VAL A 3 24.88 10.46 -16.33
CA VAL A 3 23.89 9.59 -15.71
C VAL A 3 23.59 10.21 -14.35
N SER A 4 22.40 10.77 -14.18
CA SER A 4 21.93 11.20 -12.87
C SER A 4 21.71 9.93 -12.02
N ASP A 5 22.61 9.68 -11.07
CA ASP A 5 22.40 8.72 -10.00
C ASP A 5 21.21 9.19 -9.16
N ASN A 6 20.03 8.69 -9.50
CA ASN A 6 18.81 8.90 -8.74
C ASN A 6 18.84 7.91 -7.55
N ASN A 7 19.68 8.24 -6.57
CA ASN A 7 19.80 7.46 -5.34
C ASN A 7 18.53 7.72 -4.50
N GLY A 8 17.57 6.80 -4.60
CA GLY A 8 16.32 6.82 -3.86
C GLY A 8 16.60 6.91 -2.36
N GLN A 9 16.44 8.10 -1.80
CA GLN A 9 16.71 8.35 -0.39
C GLN A 9 15.66 7.60 0.46
N ARG A 10 16.01 6.39 0.90
CA ARG A 10 15.21 5.61 1.86
C ARG A 10 14.78 6.50 3.02
N ARG A 11 13.48 6.57 3.29
CA ARG A 11 12.92 7.45 4.33
C ARG A 11 13.47 6.99 5.68
N GLN A 12 14.20 7.88 6.35
CA GLN A 12 14.85 7.54 7.61
C GLN A 12 13.81 7.19 8.69
N GLN A 13 14.05 6.09 9.42
CA GLN A 13 13.24 5.68 10.56
C GLN A 13 13.18 6.80 11.60
N LYS A 14 11.98 7.05 12.12
CA LYS A 14 11.73 8.15 13.06
C LYS A 14 12.31 7.78 14.43
N LYS A 15 13.48 8.34 14.75
CA LYS A 15 14.08 8.17 16.08
C LYS A 15 13.14 8.75 17.14
N VAL A 16 12.95 7.98 18.20
CA VAL A 16 12.14 8.33 19.37
C VAL A 16 12.60 9.69 19.90
N ARG A 17 11.80 10.75 19.71
CA ARG A 17 12.20 12.08 20.15
C ARG A 17 12.13 12.13 21.68
N ALA A 18 13.21 12.55 22.33
CA ALA A 18 13.30 12.67 23.79
C ALA A 18 12.11 13.45 24.39
N SER A 19 11.55 14.42 23.66
CA SER A 19 10.35 15.17 24.06
C SER A 19 9.15 14.28 24.38
N HIS A 20 8.92 13.20 23.62
CA HIS A 20 7.78 12.33 23.84
C HIS A 20 7.98 11.45 25.07
N ILE A 21 9.21 10.99 25.29
CA ILE A 21 9.56 10.21 26.48
C ILE A 21 9.39 11.08 27.73
N ILE A 22 9.86 12.33 27.69
CA ILE A 22 9.71 13.28 28.81
C ILE A 22 8.22 13.56 29.06
N PHE A 23 7.45 13.85 28.01
CA PHE A 23 6.01 14.10 28.14
C PHE A 23 5.28 12.88 28.73
N LEU A 24 5.56 11.69 28.22
CA LEU A 24 5.00 10.44 28.73
C LEU A 24 5.38 10.21 30.20
N ALA A 25 6.64 10.42 30.56
CA ALA A 25 7.10 10.27 31.94
C ALA A 25 6.37 11.22 32.89
N ILE A 26 6.16 12.48 32.48
CA ILE A 26 5.38 13.46 33.26
C ILE A 26 3.93 13.00 33.40
N ALA A 27 3.30 12.53 32.31
CA ALA A 27 1.93 12.04 32.35
C ALA A 27 1.77 10.84 33.32
N VAL A 28 2.66 9.85 33.23
CA VAL A 28 2.67 8.68 34.11
C VAL A 28 2.92 9.11 35.56
N ALA A 29 3.93 9.95 35.82
CA ALA A 29 4.20 10.47 37.16
C ALA A 29 3.00 11.22 37.73
N GLY A 30 2.30 12.02 36.91
CA GLY A 30 1.06 12.70 37.29
C GLY A 30 -0.03 11.72 37.72
N THR A 31 -0.28 10.65 36.95
CA THR A 31 -1.27 9.62 37.32
C THR A 31 -0.91 8.89 38.62
N LEU A 32 0.38 8.62 38.86
CA LEU A 32 0.83 7.99 40.11
C LEU A 32 0.73 8.94 41.31
N ALA A 33 1.03 10.23 41.11
CA ALA A 33 0.85 11.25 42.16
C ALA A 33 -0.64 11.41 42.53
N LEU A 34 -1.54 11.40 41.55
CA LEU A 34 -2.99 11.39 41.75
C LEU A 34 -3.44 10.13 42.50
N ALA A 35 -2.93 8.96 42.11
CA ALA A 35 -3.19 7.69 42.78
C ALA A 35 -2.77 7.73 44.25
N TRP A 36 -1.57 8.25 44.52
CA TRP A 36 -1.03 8.42 45.87
C TRP A 36 -1.88 9.38 46.72
N TRP A 37 -2.32 10.48 46.14
CA TRP A 37 -3.20 11.42 46.82
C TRP A 37 -4.56 10.79 47.14
N GLN A 38 -5.15 10.03 46.21
CA GLN A 38 -6.40 9.31 46.43
C GLN A 38 -6.25 8.21 47.49
N TRP A 39 -5.14 7.49 47.49
CA TRP A 39 -4.79 6.52 48.53
C TRP A 39 -4.77 7.19 49.91
N THR A 40 -4.01 8.28 50.05
CA THR A 40 -3.93 9.05 51.30
C THR A 40 -5.31 9.57 51.73
N ARG A 41 -6.15 9.98 50.78
CA ARG A 41 -7.52 10.44 51.05
C ARG A 41 -8.46 9.31 51.49
N PHE A 42 -8.22 8.08 51.01
CA PHE A 42 -8.91 6.87 51.46
C PHE A 42 -8.49 6.46 52.88
N GLN A 43 -7.23 6.63 53.29
CA GLN A 43 -6.82 6.38 54.67
C GLN A 43 -7.38 7.39 55.68
N ALA A 44 -7.67 8.62 55.26
CA ALA A 44 -8.31 9.59 56.13
C ALA A 44 -9.70 9.05 56.57
N GLY A 45 -10.12 9.30 57.81
CA GLY A 45 -11.34 8.70 58.43
C GLY A 45 -12.69 8.98 57.75
N SER A 46 -12.69 9.63 56.57
CA SER A 46 -13.83 9.81 55.67
C SER A 46 -13.64 9.13 54.29
N GLY A 47 -12.76 8.14 54.20
CA GLY A 47 -12.49 7.40 52.97
C GLY A 47 -13.62 6.47 52.56
N THR A 48 -14.06 6.58 51.30
CA THR A 48 -15.04 5.68 50.66
C THR A 48 -14.34 4.71 49.69
N PHE A 49 -14.97 3.55 49.44
CA PHE A 49 -14.48 2.57 48.45
C PHE A 49 -14.31 3.15 47.04
N GLN A 50 -15.03 4.23 46.70
CA GLN A 50 -14.82 4.96 45.44
C GLN A 50 -13.40 5.55 45.32
N ASN A 51 -12.84 6.11 46.40
CA ASN A 51 -11.49 6.67 46.40
C ASN A 51 -10.43 5.58 46.16
N LEU A 52 -10.66 4.37 46.70
CA LEU A 52 -9.81 3.21 46.44
C LEU A 52 -9.86 2.81 44.96
N GLY A 53 -11.06 2.79 44.38
CA GLY A 53 -11.25 2.55 42.95
C GLY A 53 -10.45 3.54 42.10
N TYR A 54 -10.53 4.84 42.42
CA TYR A 54 -9.73 5.86 41.74
C TYR A 54 -8.22 5.70 41.97
N ALA A 55 -7.79 5.39 43.19
CA ALA A 55 -6.39 5.13 43.49
C ALA A 55 -5.81 3.96 42.67
N LEU A 56 -6.62 2.96 42.32
CA LEU A 56 -6.24 1.85 41.45
C LEU A 56 -6.45 2.15 39.95
N GLN A 57 -7.44 2.97 39.60
CA GLN A 57 -7.74 3.36 38.24
C GLN A 57 -6.65 4.28 37.65
N TRP A 58 -6.13 5.22 38.44
CA TRP A 58 -5.09 6.15 37.96
C TRP A 58 -3.80 5.45 37.50
N PRO A 59 -3.23 4.46 38.23
CA PRO A 59 -2.10 3.67 37.75
C PRO A 59 -2.39 2.89 36.48
N LEU A 60 -3.62 2.37 36.31
CA LEU A 60 -4.01 1.69 35.07
C LEU A 60 -3.95 2.64 33.87
N PHE A 61 -4.35 3.91 34.04
CA PHE A 61 -4.16 4.91 32.99
C PHE A 61 -2.68 5.22 32.72
N GLY A 62 -1.84 5.27 33.75
CA GLY A 62 -0.39 5.40 33.58
C GLY A 62 0.21 4.28 32.73
N LEU A 63 -0.13 3.03 33.05
CA LEU A 63 0.23 1.84 32.26
C LEU A 63 -0.32 1.91 30.84
N PHE A 64 -1.57 2.33 30.69
CA PHE A 64 -2.21 2.52 29.39
C PHE A 64 -1.45 3.54 28.53
N PHE A 65 -0.98 4.67 29.09
CA PHE A 65 -0.18 5.64 28.34
C PHE A 65 1.15 5.04 27.83
N ILE A 66 1.82 4.22 28.65
CA ILE A 66 3.05 3.52 28.24
C ILE A 66 2.75 2.56 27.08
N PHE A 67 1.67 1.79 27.21
CA PHE A 67 1.24 0.85 26.16
C PHE A 67 0.86 1.58 24.87
N ALA A 68 0.05 2.63 24.96
CA ALA A 68 -0.36 3.46 23.83
C ALA A 68 0.86 4.07 23.13
N TYR A 69 1.84 4.58 23.89
CA TYR A 69 3.07 5.10 23.33
C TYR A 69 3.89 4.02 22.60
N ARG A 70 4.02 2.83 23.21
CA ARG A 70 4.71 1.70 22.58
C ARG A 70 4.02 1.28 21.28
N LYS A 71 2.68 1.18 21.27
CA LYS A 71 1.90 0.86 20.06
C LYS A 71 1.99 1.96 19.01
N TYR A 72 1.95 3.22 19.41
CA TYR A 72 2.13 4.35 18.52
C TYR A 72 3.50 4.33 17.82
N MET A 73 4.58 4.06 18.56
CA MET A 73 5.93 3.93 17.99
C MET A 73 6.06 2.73 17.06
N GLN A 74 5.43 1.59 17.39
CA GLN A 74 5.36 0.43 16.49
C GLN A 74 4.67 0.80 15.18
N TYR A 75 3.51 1.45 15.26
CA TYR A 75 2.72 1.82 14.09
C TYR A 75 3.44 2.85 13.21
N GLU A 76 4.08 3.86 13.79
CA GLU A 76 4.86 4.82 13.01
C GLU A 76 6.06 4.18 12.30
N ASN A 77 6.72 3.20 12.95
CA ASN A 77 7.81 2.46 12.33
C ASN A 77 7.33 1.53 11.21
N GLU A 78 6.24 0.79 11.45
CA GLU A 78 5.60 -0.09 10.45
C GLU A 78 5.13 0.70 9.23
N MET A 79 4.59 1.92 9.40
CA MET A 79 4.20 2.77 8.28
C MET A 79 5.40 3.26 7.44
N ILE A 80 6.52 3.61 8.09
CA ILE A 80 7.75 4.02 7.39
C ILE A 80 8.36 2.82 6.66
N GLU A 81 8.37 1.65 7.29
CA GLU A 81 8.84 0.41 6.70
C GLU A 81 7.98 -0.01 5.52
N ALA A 82 6.65 0.04 5.64
CA ALA A 82 5.73 -0.22 4.54
C ALA A 82 5.92 0.77 3.38
N ALA A 83 6.13 2.06 3.67
CA ALA A 83 6.42 3.06 2.64
C ALA A 83 7.76 2.82 1.95
N ASN A 84 8.80 2.44 2.70
CA ASN A 84 10.11 2.12 2.12
C ASN A 84 10.08 0.83 1.30
N ASN A 85 9.40 -0.20 1.78
CA ASN A 85 9.24 -1.48 1.07
C ASN A 85 8.40 -1.32 -0.20
N ALA A 86 7.40 -0.44 -0.21
CA ALA A 86 6.63 -0.12 -1.41
C ALA A 86 7.41 0.71 -2.45
N GLU A 87 8.41 1.48 -2.02
CA GLU A 87 9.31 2.22 -2.92
C GLU A 87 10.51 1.38 -3.39
N ASP A 88 10.80 0.23 -2.77
CA ASP A 88 11.93 -0.63 -3.11
C ASP A 88 11.55 -1.65 -4.22
N PRO A 89 12.10 -1.52 -5.45
CA PRO A 89 11.77 -2.41 -6.56
C PRO A 89 12.08 -3.87 -6.28
N ASP A 90 13.15 -4.14 -5.52
CA ASP A 90 13.58 -5.51 -5.22
C ASP A 90 12.61 -6.18 -4.23
N PHE A 91 12.08 -5.43 -3.26
CA PHE A 91 11.06 -5.94 -2.33
C PHE A 91 9.75 -6.26 -3.05
N LEU A 92 9.31 -5.38 -3.96
CA LEU A 92 8.10 -5.62 -4.76
C LEU A 92 8.24 -6.89 -5.60
N TYR A 93 9.40 -7.11 -6.23
CA TYR A 93 9.67 -8.32 -7.00
C TYR A 93 9.61 -9.59 -6.14
N GLU A 94 10.20 -9.57 -4.95
CA GLU A 94 10.20 -10.71 -4.03
C GLU A 94 8.81 -11.01 -3.45
N ALA A 95 8.01 -9.96 -3.17
CA ALA A 95 6.63 -10.11 -2.72
C ALA A 95 5.72 -10.69 -3.82
N ASP A 96 5.89 -10.24 -5.06
CA ASP A 96 5.22 -10.79 -6.24
C ASP A 96 5.61 -12.26 -6.42
N ALA A 97 6.92 -12.56 -6.38
CA ALA A 97 7.43 -13.91 -6.49
C ALA A 97 6.79 -14.85 -5.45
N LYS A 98 6.74 -14.49 -4.16
CA LYS A 98 6.08 -15.31 -3.12
C LYS A 98 4.59 -15.50 -3.31
N LEU A 99 3.89 -14.48 -3.82
CA LEU A 99 2.44 -14.52 -4.01
C LEU A 99 2.05 -15.37 -5.22
N PHE A 100 2.91 -15.39 -6.24
CA PHE A 100 2.70 -16.10 -7.50
C PHE A 100 3.49 -17.40 -7.65
N GLU A 101 4.38 -17.76 -6.71
CA GLU A 101 5.18 -19.01 -6.74
C GLU A 101 4.31 -20.26 -6.82
N ASP A 102 3.15 -20.25 -6.15
CA ASP A 102 2.24 -21.39 -6.03
C ASP A 102 1.00 -21.29 -6.93
N GLN A 103 0.93 -20.29 -7.81
CA GLN A 103 -0.17 -20.15 -8.76
C GLN A 103 0.15 -20.85 -10.08
N VAL A 104 -0.73 -21.75 -10.52
CA VAL A 104 -0.70 -22.36 -11.85
C VAL A 104 -0.81 -21.25 -12.90
N THR A 105 0.31 -20.89 -13.51
CA THR A 105 0.40 -19.86 -14.57
C THR A 105 0.06 -20.41 -15.96
N GLU A 106 -0.14 -21.72 -16.08
CA GLU A 106 -0.63 -22.34 -17.30
C GLU A 106 -2.13 -22.08 -17.49
N ILE A 107 -2.44 -21.35 -18.55
CA ILE A 107 -3.81 -21.22 -19.06
C ILE A 107 -4.20 -22.60 -19.61
N ASN A 108 -5.28 -23.18 -19.09
CA ASN A 108 -5.79 -24.45 -19.58
C ASN A 108 -6.08 -24.36 -21.09
N GLU A 109 -5.58 -25.30 -21.89
CA GLU A 109 -5.76 -25.26 -23.35
C GLU A 109 -7.24 -25.29 -23.77
N ASP A 110 -8.11 -25.87 -22.95
CA ASP A 110 -9.57 -25.92 -23.17
C ASP A 110 -10.26 -24.56 -22.92
N PHE A 111 -9.55 -23.59 -22.32
CA PHE A 111 -10.07 -22.24 -22.11
C PHE A 111 -10.08 -21.42 -23.40
N LEU A 112 -9.12 -21.66 -24.28
CA LEU A 112 -9.03 -20.94 -25.55
C LEU A 112 -9.89 -21.66 -26.60
N PRO A 113 -10.81 -20.96 -27.28
CA PRO A 113 -11.52 -21.57 -28.40
C PRO A 113 -10.49 -21.97 -29.47
N GLU A 114 -10.72 -23.12 -30.10
CA GLU A 114 -9.90 -23.56 -31.23
C GLU A 114 -9.78 -22.43 -32.25
N ARG A 115 -8.54 -22.07 -32.59
CA ARG A 115 -8.28 -21.03 -33.58
C ARG A 115 -8.95 -21.46 -34.89
N PRO A 116 -9.84 -20.64 -35.47
CA PRO A 116 -10.40 -20.92 -36.78
C PRO A 116 -9.28 -21.01 -37.82
N THR A 117 -9.13 -22.17 -38.46
CA THR A 117 -8.21 -22.36 -39.58
C THR A 117 -8.90 -21.92 -40.87
N ILE A 118 -8.74 -20.65 -41.23
CA ILE A 118 -9.23 -20.12 -42.51
C ILE A 118 -8.12 -20.33 -43.56
N ASP A 119 -8.52 -20.74 -44.76
CA ASP A 119 -7.61 -20.90 -45.88
C ASP A 119 -7.01 -19.55 -46.35
N VAL A 120 -5.80 -19.58 -46.91
CA VAL A 120 -5.05 -18.38 -47.31
C VAL A 120 -5.82 -17.57 -48.35
N ASP A 121 -6.47 -18.24 -49.31
CA ASP A 121 -7.22 -17.54 -50.36
C ASP A 121 -8.44 -16.84 -49.77
N THR A 122 -9.15 -17.51 -48.85
CA THR A 122 -10.30 -16.95 -48.13
C THR A 122 -9.91 -15.77 -47.23
N PHE A 123 -8.77 -15.86 -46.53
CA PHE A 123 -8.25 -14.76 -45.71
C PHE A 123 -7.89 -13.54 -46.56
N ASN A 124 -7.22 -13.76 -47.69
CA ASN A 124 -6.82 -12.69 -48.60
C ASN A 124 -8.04 -11.98 -49.18
N GLU A 125 -9.08 -12.71 -49.60
CA GLU A 125 -10.34 -12.14 -50.06
C GLU A 125 -10.99 -11.25 -48.99
N LEU A 126 -11.14 -11.75 -47.75
CA LEU A 126 -11.72 -11.02 -46.62
C LEU A 126 -10.96 -9.73 -46.29
N ASN A 127 -9.64 -9.74 -46.43
CA ASN A 127 -8.77 -8.64 -46.07
C ASN A 127 -8.34 -7.78 -47.28
N THR A 128 -8.93 -8.00 -48.46
CA THR A 128 -8.65 -7.14 -49.61
C THR A 128 -9.13 -5.71 -49.32
N PRO A 129 -8.23 -4.71 -49.28
CA PRO A 129 -8.64 -3.33 -49.10
C PRO A 129 -9.48 -2.91 -50.31
N ARG A 130 -10.78 -2.67 -50.10
CA ARG A 130 -11.68 -2.11 -51.12
C ARG A 130 -11.29 -0.66 -51.42
N ARG A 131 -10.22 -0.46 -52.17
CA ARG A 131 -9.86 0.82 -52.76
C ARG A 131 -10.76 1.04 -53.97
N GLY A 132 -11.59 2.08 -53.89
CA GLY A 132 -12.67 2.35 -54.83
C GLY A 132 -12.26 2.26 -56.30
N ARG A 133 -12.94 1.36 -57.02
CA ARG A 133 -13.01 1.28 -58.48
C ARG A 133 -13.57 2.61 -59.01
N ARG A 134 -12.68 3.51 -59.43
CA ARG A 134 -13.05 4.73 -60.16
C ARG A 134 -11.97 5.09 -61.18
N GLN A 135 -11.50 4.12 -61.97
CA GLN A 135 -10.61 4.37 -63.10
C GLN A 135 -10.55 3.16 -64.05
N ALA A 136 -11.63 2.88 -64.76
CA ALA A 136 -11.63 1.96 -65.90
C ALA A 136 -12.89 2.20 -66.74
N ASP A 137 -13.09 3.43 -67.23
CA ASP A 137 -14.15 3.70 -68.22
C ASP A 137 -13.83 4.93 -69.10
N THR A 138 -12.56 5.22 -69.35
CA THR A 138 -12.17 6.43 -70.12
C THR A 138 -11.12 6.16 -71.20
N ASP A 139 -11.00 4.91 -71.67
CA ASP A 139 -10.01 4.57 -72.72
C ASP A 139 -10.63 3.81 -73.91
N LEU A 140 -11.95 3.93 -74.11
CA LEU A 140 -12.65 3.35 -75.27
C LEU A 140 -13.53 4.39 -76.00
N THR A 141 -12.94 5.53 -76.33
CA THR A 141 -13.35 6.34 -77.50
C THR A 141 -12.04 6.85 -78.10
N GLY A 142 -11.40 6.12 -78.99
CA GLY A 142 -11.91 5.93 -80.35
C GLY A 142 -11.37 7.08 -81.19
N ASP A 143 -10.06 7.05 -81.43
CA ASP A 143 -9.44 7.75 -82.55
C ASP A 143 -9.96 7.11 -83.84
N SER A 144 -10.59 7.92 -84.71
CA SER A 144 -10.85 7.58 -86.11
C SER A 144 -11.00 8.86 -86.93
N ASP A 145 -9.92 9.19 -87.63
CA ASP A 145 -9.83 9.77 -88.98
C ASP A 145 -10.89 10.77 -89.46
N THR A 146 -10.48 12.05 -89.64
CA THR A 146 -10.45 12.81 -90.92
C THR A 146 -9.82 14.18 -90.72
#